data_AF-A0A843BIK8-F1
#
_entry.id   AF-A0A843BIK8-F1
#
_cell.length_a   1.000
_cell.length_b   1.000
_cell.length_c   1.000
_cell.angle_alpha   90.00
_cell.angle_beta   90.00
_cell.angle_gamma   90.00
#
_symmetry.space_group_name_H-M   'P 1'
#
loop_
_entity.id
_entity.type
_entity.pdbx_description
1 polymer ?
#
loop_
_entity_poly.entity_id
_entity_poly.type
_entity_poly.pdbx_seq_one_letter_code
_entity_poly.pdbx_strand_id
1 'polypeptide(L)'
;MVHPVIKEIFLNQKKVISFFLWTTNQLNNTGKLQEFFKLHLEVISEVIDEIEKTQDVDFSNKNEAKLWANKFLENYDEKIRKMRNNSNQIFERFHELKKEFDEIILKKHEFEKELNEIMLVFLNKHELLIGKIIFSYREIWFLANQVNDFNFKLGSIESYQKWVKTNFSNLKKMKNSLEDIELEISKEKR
;
A
#
# COMPACT_ATOMS: atom_id res chain seq x y z
N MET A 1 15.34 12.56 -7.50
CA MET A 1 14.05 12.38 -6.80
C MET A 1 14.30 11.39 -5.67
N VAL A 2 13.81 11.66 -4.45
CA VAL A 2 13.96 10.69 -3.34
C VAL A 2 12.82 9.71 -3.46
N HIS A 3 13.11 8.47 -3.83
CA HIS A 3 12.07 7.46 -3.92
C HIS A 3 11.55 7.13 -2.50
N PRO A 4 10.23 6.95 -2.31
CA PRO A 4 9.66 6.63 -1.01
C PRO A 4 10.21 5.29 -0.54
N VAL A 5 10.43 5.18 0.76
CA VAL A 5 10.88 3.92 1.36
C VAL A 5 9.84 3.45 2.36
N ILE A 6 9.28 2.27 2.10
CA ILE A 6 8.39 1.59 3.01
C ILE A 6 9.27 0.84 4.01
N LYS A 7 9.50 1.46 5.17
CA LYS A 7 10.45 0.96 6.19
C LYS A 7 9.81 0.16 7.32
N GLU A 8 8.50 0.27 7.50
CA GLU A 8 7.80 -0.27 8.66
C GLU A 8 6.70 -1.21 8.18
N ILE A 9 6.77 -2.43 8.67
CA ILE A 9 5.78 -3.49 8.48
C ILE A 9 5.45 -4.06 9.87
N PHE A 10 4.33 -4.75 9.99
CA PHE A 10 3.96 -5.42 11.23
C PHE A 10 5.04 -6.42 11.67
N LEU A 11 5.79 -6.08 12.72
CA LEU A 11 6.93 -6.91 13.19
C LEU A 11 6.46 -8.17 13.92
N ASN A 12 5.30 -8.12 14.57
CA ASN A 12 4.69 -9.25 15.25
C ASN A 12 3.26 -9.46 14.73
N GLN A 13 3.14 -10.22 13.65
CA GLN A 13 1.88 -10.43 12.94
C GLN A 13 0.78 -11.03 13.84
N LYS A 14 1.12 -12.00 14.70
CA LYS A 14 0.17 -12.61 15.63
C LYS A 14 -0.44 -11.57 16.57
N LYS A 15 0.40 -10.69 17.14
CA LYS A 15 -0.03 -9.61 18.03
C LYS A 15 -0.97 -8.64 17.33
N VAL A 16 -0.67 -8.31 16.07
CA VAL A 16 -1.48 -7.39 15.25
C VAL A 16 -2.84 -8.01 14.91
N ILE A 17 -2.86 -9.29 14.53
CA ILE A 17 -4.11 -10.03 14.32
C ILE A 17 -4.93 -10.07 15.61
N SER A 18 -4.34 -10.41 16.75
CA SER A 18 -5.04 -10.42 18.04
C SER A 18 -5.62 -9.05 18.41
N PHE A 19 -4.88 -7.96 18.14
CA PHE A 19 -5.38 -6.60 18.32
C PHE A 19 -6.59 -6.32 17.43
N PHE A 20 -6.51 -6.63 16.13
CA PHE A 20 -7.62 -6.36 15.21
C PHE A 20 -8.84 -7.25 15.45
N LEU A 21 -8.64 -8.50 15.88
CA LEU A 21 -9.73 -9.37 16.34
C LEU A 21 -10.42 -8.80 17.58
N TRP A 22 -9.64 -8.46 18.61
CA TRP A 22 -10.19 -7.90 19.83
C TRP A 22 -10.95 -6.59 19.55
N THR A 23 -10.35 -5.67 18.79
CA THR A 23 -11.00 -4.39 18.46
C THR A 23 -12.24 -4.59 17.59
N THR A 24 -12.27 -5.55 16.67
CA THR A 24 -13.46 -5.85 15.86
C THR A 24 -14.67 -6.18 16.75
N ASN A 25 -14.47 -6.87 17.86
CA ASN A 25 -15.52 -7.20 18.82
C ASN A 25 -15.95 -6.01 19.72
N GLN A 26 -15.18 -4.93 19.75
CA GLN A 26 -15.46 -3.74 20.56
C GLN A 26 -15.98 -2.55 19.73
N LEU A 27 -15.72 -2.54 18.42
CA LEU A 27 -16.14 -1.46 17.52
C LEU A 27 -17.66 -1.44 17.33
N ASN A 28 -18.24 -0.25 17.39
CA ASN A 28 -19.64 -0.01 17.08
C ASN A 28 -19.93 -0.24 15.59
N ASN A 29 -18.93 0.00 14.71
CA ASN A 29 -19.08 -0.18 13.27
C ASN A 29 -17.89 -0.95 12.65
N THR A 30 -17.97 -2.28 12.71
CA THR A 30 -17.01 -3.19 12.06
C THR A 30 -16.90 -2.99 10.54
N GLY A 31 -17.93 -2.46 9.89
CA GLY A 31 -17.93 -2.18 8.45
C GLY A 31 -16.85 -1.16 8.04
N LYS A 32 -16.56 -0.18 8.90
CA LYS A 32 -15.51 0.81 8.64
C LYS A 32 -14.12 0.20 8.65
N LEU A 33 -13.87 -0.74 9.57
CA LEU A 33 -12.60 -1.46 9.65
C LEU A 33 -12.42 -2.38 8.44
N GLN A 34 -13.47 -3.09 8.03
CA GLN A 34 -13.44 -3.94 6.84
C GLN A 34 -13.19 -3.12 5.56
N GLU A 35 -13.88 -1.99 5.40
CA GLU A 35 -13.67 -1.07 4.28
C GLU A 35 -12.24 -0.51 4.29
N PHE A 36 -11.72 -0.15 5.47
CA PHE A 36 -10.34 0.32 5.62
C PHE A 36 -9.33 -0.70 5.08
N PHE A 37 -9.42 -1.97 5.48
CA PHE A 37 -8.53 -3.02 4.97
C PHE A 37 -8.72 -3.29 3.49
N LYS A 38 -9.98 -3.39 3.04
CA LYS A 38 -10.30 -3.63 1.62
C LYS A 38 -9.68 -2.58 0.72
N LEU A 39 -9.84 -1.30 1.04
CA LEU A 39 -9.29 -0.20 0.24
C LEU A 39 -7.76 -0.26 0.18
N HIS A 40 -7.08 -0.60 1.29
CA HIS A 40 -5.63 -0.78 1.28
C HIS A 40 -5.21 -1.93 0.37
N LEU A 41 -5.89 -3.07 0.47
CA LEU A 41 -5.61 -4.25 -0.34
C LEU A 41 -5.81 -4.00 -1.82
N GLU A 42 -6.86 -3.25 -2.19
CA GLU A 42 -7.09 -2.84 -3.58
C GLU A 42 -5.93 -2.02 -4.14
N VAL A 43 -5.51 -0.97 -3.41
CA VAL A 43 -4.41 -0.10 -3.87
C VAL A 43 -3.08 -0.87 -3.89
N ILE A 44 -2.76 -1.62 -2.84
CA ILE A 44 -1.49 -2.36 -2.78
C ILE A 44 -1.44 -3.42 -3.89
N SER A 45 -2.54 -4.11 -4.17
CA SER A 45 -2.60 -5.11 -5.24
C SER A 45 -2.39 -4.46 -6.60
N GLU A 46 -3.07 -3.35 -6.90
CA GLU A 46 -2.88 -2.61 -8.15
C GLU A 46 -1.41 -2.22 -8.36
N VAL A 47 -0.75 -1.72 -7.31
CA VAL A 47 0.67 -1.33 -7.40
C VAL A 47 1.58 -2.55 -7.56
N ILE A 48 1.33 -3.64 -6.83
CA ILE A 48 2.12 -4.87 -6.95
C ILE A 48 2.00 -5.46 -8.36
N ASP A 49 0.78 -5.61 -8.87
CA ASP A 49 0.52 -6.19 -10.18
C ASP A 49 1.23 -5.40 -11.30
N GLU A 50 1.24 -4.08 -11.19
CA GLU A 50 1.90 -3.21 -12.19
C GLU A 50 3.43 -3.23 -12.06
N ILE A 51 3.96 -3.40 -10.85
CA ILE A 51 5.40 -3.68 -10.66
C ILE A 51 5.77 -5.03 -11.29
N GLU A 52 4.98 -6.08 -11.06
CA GLU A 52 5.25 -7.43 -11.64
C GLU A 52 5.27 -7.39 -13.15
N LYS A 53 4.23 -6.83 -13.77
CA LYS A 53 4.19 -6.64 -15.23
C LYS A 53 5.38 -5.87 -15.76
N THR A 54 5.88 -4.88 -15.01
CA THR A 54 7.04 -4.08 -15.40
C THR A 54 8.36 -4.87 -15.26
N GLN A 55 8.46 -5.78 -14.30
CA GLN A 55 9.64 -6.64 -14.12
C GLN A 55 9.83 -7.64 -15.28
N ASP A 56 8.73 -8.04 -15.92
CA ASP A 56 8.74 -8.98 -17.04
C ASP A 56 9.14 -8.34 -18.39
N VAL A 57 9.30 -7.01 -18.45
CA VAL A 57 9.63 -6.28 -19.68
C VAL A 57 11.13 -6.35 -19.98
N ASP A 58 11.48 -6.78 -21.19
CA ASP A 58 12.84 -6.62 -21.70
C ASP A 58 13.08 -5.18 -22.20
N PHE A 59 13.65 -4.35 -21.33
CA PHE A 59 14.01 -2.97 -21.67
C PHE A 59 15.14 -2.82 -22.70
N SER A 60 15.87 -3.90 -23.01
CA SER A 60 16.85 -3.89 -24.11
C SER A 60 16.16 -3.96 -25.48
N ASN A 61 14.96 -4.55 -25.52
CA ASN A 61 14.08 -4.58 -26.68
C ASN A 61 13.23 -3.31 -26.77
N LYS A 62 13.67 -2.34 -27.56
CA LYS A 62 13.00 -1.03 -27.72
C LYS A 62 11.53 -1.14 -28.14
N ASN A 63 11.17 -2.12 -28.97
CA ASN A 63 9.78 -2.26 -29.45
C ASN A 63 8.86 -2.77 -28.33
N GLU A 64 9.33 -3.74 -27.57
CA GLU A 64 8.62 -4.29 -26.42
C GLU A 64 8.45 -3.25 -25.32
N ALA A 65 9.53 -2.56 -24.96
CA ALA A 65 9.48 -1.48 -23.96
C ALA A 65 8.48 -0.39 -24.35
N LYS A 66 8.46 0.04 -25.62
CA LYS A 66 7.49 1.04 -26.12
C LYS A 66 6.05 0.52 -26.09
N LEU A 67 5.83 -0.74 -26.47
CA LEU A 67 4.50 -1.36 -26.41
C LEU A 67 3.98 -1.38 -24.97
N TRP A 68 4.81 -1.78 -24.01
CA TRP A 68 4.50 -1.74 -22.59
C TRP A 68 4.18 -0.31 -22.13
N ALA A 69 5.05 0.66 -22.45
CA ALA A 69 4.91 2.04 -22.01
C ALA A 69 3.59 2.66 -22.50
N ASN A 70 3.23 2.44 -23.77
CA ASN A 70 1.97 2.92 -24.33
C ASN A 70 0.75 2.31 -23.62
N LYS A 71 0.73 0.98 -23.44
CA LYS A 71 -0.36 0.28 -22.74
C LYS A 71 -0.52 0.73 -21.28
N PHE A 72 0.60 0.99 -20.60
CA PHE A 72 0.59 1.52 -19.24
C PHE A 72 -0.03 2.92 -19.20
N LEU A 73 0.42 3.81 -20.09
CA LEU A 73 -0.03 5.21 -20.12
C LEU A 73 -1.51 5.35 -20.54
N GLU A 74 -2.03 4.48 -21.40
CA GLU A 74 -3.45 4.47 -21.80
C GLU A 74 -4.40 4.38 -20.60
N ASN A 75 -4.04 3.63 -19.56
CA ASN A 75 -4.89 3.38 -18.40
C ASN A 75 -4.45 4.12 -17.14
N TYR A 76 -3.33 4.86 -17.20
CA TYR A 76 -2.71 5.48 -16.03
C TYR A 76 -3.65 6.44 -15.31
N ASP A 77 -4.30 7.34 -16.05
CA ASP A 77 -5.13 8.40 -15.47
C ASP A 77 -6.35 7.86 -14.72
N GLU A 78 -6.96 6.78 -15.24
CA GLU A 78 -8.06 6.10 -14.57
C GLU A 78 -7.57 5.43 -13.27
N LYS A 79 -6.51 4.63 -13.37
CA LYS A 79 -5.94 3.89 -12.23
C LYS A 79 -5.46 4.82 -11.12
N ILE A 80 -4.72 5.88 -11.45
CA ILE A 80 -4.24 6.84 -10.46
C ILE A 80 -5.40 7.61 -9.81
N ARG A 81 -6.46 7.95 -10.56
CA ARG A 81 -7.64 8.62 -10.00
C ARG A 81 -8.36 7.70 -9.03
N LYS A 82 -8.57 6.43 -9.39
CA LYS A 82 -9.15 5.41 -8.49
C LYS A 82 -8.33 5.26 -7.22
N MET A 83 -7.01 5.11 -7.32
CA MET A 83 -6.15 4.99 -6.14
C MET A 83 -6.15 6.24 -5.25
N ARG A 84 -6.19 7.44 -5.83
CA ARG A 84 -6.32 8.69 -5.06
C ARG A 84 -7.65 8.77 -4.33
N ASN A 85 -8.75 8.37 -4.96
CA ASN A 85 -10.05 8.32 -4.32
C ASN A 85 -10.05 7.32 -3.14
N ASN A 86 -9.49 6.12 -3.34
CA ASN A 86 -9.32 5.14 -2.27
C ASN A 86 -8.42 5.68 -1.14
N SER A 87 -7.35 6.41 -1.46
CA SER A 87 -6.47 7.04 -0.47
C SER A 87 -7.20 8.07 0.40
N ASN A 88 -8.10 8.86 -0.18
CA ASN A 88 -8.89 9.83 0.58
C ASN A 88 -9.85 9.12 1.53
N GLN A 89 -10.53 8.06 1.07
CA GLN A 89 -11.40 7.26 1.91
C GLN A 89 -10.63 6.54 3.03
N ILE A 90 -9.43 6.00 2.73
CA ILE A 90 -8.53 5.43 3.72
C ILE A 90 -8.16 6.45 4.79
N PHE A 91 -7.87 7.69 4.40
CA PHE A 91 -7.54 8.74 5.35
C PHE A 91 -8.70 9.08 6.28
N GLU A 92 -9.91 9.21 5.72
CA GLU A 92 -11.13 9.42 6.51
C GLU A 92 -11.34 8.28 7.50
N ARG A 93 -11.29 7.03 7.03
CA ARG A 93 -11.45 5.83 7.86
C ARG A 93 -10.37 5.71 8.93
N PHE A 94 -9.12 6.07 8.61
CA PHE A 94 -8.05 6.12 9.60
C PHE A 94 -8.39 7.01 10.78
N HIS A 95 -8.89 8.23 10.51
CA HIS A 95 -9.26 9.17 11.57
C HIS A 95 -10.47 8.70 12.39
N GLU A 96 -11.48 8.13 11.74
CA GLU A 96 -12.64 7.58 12.41
C GLU A 96 -12.28 6.41 13.32
N LEU A 97 -11.52 5.43 12.80
CA LEU A 97 -11.08 4.27 13.55
C LEU A 97 -10.16 4.66 14.69
N LYS A 98 -9.23 5.60 14.47
CA LYS A 98 -8.36 6.09 15.53
C LYS A 98 -9.17 6.66 16.70
N LYS A 99 -10.16 7.50 16.41
CA LYS A 99 -11.02 8.09 17.43
C LYS A 99 -11.76 7.01 18.22
N GLU A 100 -12.32 6.03 17.53
CA GLU A 100 -13.06 4.93 18.16
C GLU A 100 -12.14 4.03 19.00
N PHE A 101 -10.92 3.76 18.52
CA PHE A 101 -9.91 3.03 19.30
C PHE A 101 -9.47 3.81 20.55
N ASP A 102 -9.30 5.13 20.47
CA ASP A 102 -8.96 5.97 21.62
C ASP A 102 -10.11 6.00 22.67
N GLU A 103 -11.36 5.80 22.25
CA GLU A 103 -12.53 5.68 23.13
C GLU A 103 -12.62 4.30 23.81
N ILE A 104 -12.30 3.23 23.08
CA ILE A 104 -12.34 1.84 23.57
C ILE A 104 -11.11 1.52 24.45
N ILE A 105 -9.92 1.98 24.04
CA ILE A 105 -8.63 1.66 24.67
C ILE A 105 -8.22 2.84 25.56
N LEU A 106 -8.73 2.84 26.79
CA LEU A 106 -8.38 3.87 27.78
C LEU A 106 -6.88 3.85 28.11
N LYS A 107 -6.36 4.99 28.57
CA LYS A 107 -4.96 5.11 29.04
C LYS A 107 -4.65 4.03 30.08
N LYS A 108 -3.50 3.35 29.91
CA LYS A 108 -3.01 2.20 30.69
C LYS A 108 -3.69 0.84 30.39
N HIS A 109 -4.51 0.75 29.34
CA HIS A 109 -4.99 -0.55 28.85
C HIS A 109 -3.83 -1.37 28.27
N GLU A 110 -3.91 -2.70 28.34
CA GLU A 110 -2.86 -3.60 27.85
C GLU A 110 -2.57 -3.44 26.35
N PHE A 111 -3.54 -2.92 25.58
CA PHE A 111 -3.46 -2.67 24.14
C PHE A 111 -3.09 -1.23 23.76
N GLU A 112 -2.87 -0.32 24.71
CA GLU A 112 -2.52 1.09 24.39
C GLU A 112 -1.21 1.17 23.60
N LYS A 113 -0.23 0.35 23.97
CA LYS A 113 1.07 0.32 23.28
C LYS A 113 0.92 -0.25 21.87
N GLU A 114 0.13 -1.31 21.73
CA GLU A 114 -0.19 -2.00 20.49
C GLU A 114 -0.91 -1.08 19.51
N LEU A 115 -1.91 -0.34 19.99
CA LEU A 115 -2.61 0.67 19.19
C LEU A 115 -1.61 1.68 18.62
N ASN A 116 -0.75 2.24 19.46
CA ASN A 116 0.24 3.23 19.01
C ASN A 116 1.23 2.63 18.00
N GLU A 117 1.75 1.43 18.26
CA GLU A 117 2.66 0.71 17.35
C GLU A 117 2.00 0.43 16.00
N ILE A 118 0.75 -0.05 15.98
CA ILE A 118 0.00 -0.39 14.78
C ILE A 118 -0.36 0.85 13.97
N MET A 119 -0.85 1.90 14.63
CA MET A 119 -1.23 3.14 13.94
C MET A 119 -0.03 3.87 13.35
N LEU A 120 1.16 3.74 13.97
CA LEU A 120 2.41 4.25 13.40
C LEU A 120 2.79 3.57 12.08
N VAL A 121 2.48 2.28 11.90
CA VAL A 121 2.72 1.57 10.62
C VAL A 121 1.94 2.23 9.49
N PHE A 122 0.65 2.53 9.72
CA PHE A 122 -0.20 3.22 8.73
C PHE A 122 0.22 4.68 8.50
N LEU A 123 0.87 5.31 9.48
CA LEU A 123 1.44 6.66 9.38
C LEU A 123 2.91 6.69 8.95
N ASN A 124 3.50 5.57 8.53
CA ASN A 124 4.90 5.38 8.11
C ASN A 124 5.79 6.64 8.25
N LYS A 125 6.42 6.86 9.40
CA LYS A 125 7.29 8.03 9.69
C LYS A 125 6.67 9.40 9.39
N HIS A 126 5.42 9.63 9.81
CA HIS A 126 4.64 10.88 9.72
C HIS A 126 3.82 11.10 8.44
N GLU A 127 3.84 10.17 7.48
CA GLU A 127 3.02 10.22 6.27
C GLU A 127 2.24 8.94 6.10
N LEU A 128 0.99 9.05 5.65
CA LEU A 128 0.18 7.88 5.31
C LEU A 128 0.92 6.93 4.37
N LEU A 129 1.02 5.68 4.81
CA LEU A 129 1.64 4.60 4.06
C LEU A 129 1.01 4.46 2.67
N ILE A 130 -0.32 4.64 2.56
CA ILE A 130 -1.02 4.56 1.28
C ILE A 130 -0.51 5.57 0.26
N GLY A 131 -0.13 6.79 0.69
CA GLY A 131 0.46 7.79 -0.19
C GLY A 131 1.80 7.34 -0.77
N LYS A 132 2.63 6.66 0.02
CA LYS A 132 3.92 6.09 -0.41
C LYS A 132 3.73 4.91 -1.37
N ILE A 133 2.70 4.11 -1.15
CA ILE A 133 2.30 3.03 -2.06
C ILE A 133 1.86 3.64 -3.40
N ILE A 134 1.02 4.67 -3.42
CA ILE A 134 0.59 5.33 -4.66
C ILE A 134 1.78 5.99 -5.37
N PHE A 135 2.72 6.57 -4.63
CA PHE A 135 3.93 7.13 -5.21
C PHE A 135 4.78 6.06 -5.92
N SER A 136 4.76 4.81 -5.44
CA SER A 136 5.41 3.68 -6.12
C SER A 136 4.87 3.45 -7.54
N TYR A 137 3.56 3.61 -7.74
CA TYR A 137 2.93 3.53 -9.06
C TYR A 137 3.35 4.69 -9.98
N ARG A 138 3.53 5.89 -9.41
CA ARG A 138 4.01 7.07 -10.14
C ARG A 138 5.44 6.88 -10.66
N GLU A 139 6.28 6.12 -9.99
CA GLU A 139 7.62 5.79 -10.50
C GLU A 139 7.56 4.97 -11.80
N ILE A 140 6.57 4.08 -11.92
CA ILE A 140 6.31 3.33 -13.16
C ILE A 140 5.89 4.28 -14.28
N TRP A 141 5.06 5.27 -13.97
CA TRP A 141 4.69 6.32 -14.91
C TRP A 141 5.87 7.15 -15.40
N PHE A 142 6.79 7.54 -14.51
CA PHE A 142 8.01 8.22 -14.92
C PHE A 142 8.83 7.36 -15.88
N LEU A 143 8.97 6.06 -15.58
CA LEU A 143 9.67 5.12 -16.45
C LEU A 143 9.00 5.00 -17.83
N ALA A 144 7.68 4.82 -17.88
CA ALA A 144 6.93 4.72 -19.13
C ALA A 144 7.07 5.97 -20.01
N ASN A 145 7.01 7.17 -19.42
CA ASN A 145 7.24 8.40 -20.16
C ASN A 145 8.68 8.51 -20.67
N GLN A 146 9.67 8.10 -19.88
CA GLN A 146 11.06 8.09 -20.31
C GLN A 146 11.31 7.14 -21.49
N VAL A 147 10.68 5.97 -21.51
CA VAL A 147 10.77 5.01 -22.63
C VAL A 147 10.20 5.60 -23.93
N ASN A 148 9.17 6.43 -23.83
CA ASN A 148 8.55 7.11 -24.96
C ASN A 148 9.31 8.37 -25.41
N ASP A 149 10.24 8.88 -24.61
CA ASP A 149 11.17 9.95 -25.01
C ASP A 149 12.28 9.37 -25.92
N PHE A 150 12.56 10.05 -27.03
CA PHE A 150 13.58 9.64 -28.00
C PHE A 150 15.00 9.61 -27.42
N ASN A 151 15.24 10.28 -26.29
CA ASN A 151 16.56 10.38 -25.62
C ASN A 151 16.75 9.42 -24.43
N PHE A 152 15.93 8.39 -24.32
CA PHE A 152 15.96 7.40 -23.24
C PHE A 152 17.36 6.79 -22.99
N LYS A 153 17.80 6.76 -21.72
CA LYS A 153 19.06 6.13 -21.27
C LYS A 153 18.77 4.98 -20.30
N LEU A 154 19.42 3.83 -20.52
CA LEU A 154 19.28 2.63 -19.68
C LEU A 154 19.62 2.84 -18.19
N GLY A 155 20.53 3.76 -17.86
CA GLY A 155 20.92 4.04 -16.46
C GLY A 155 19.77 4.58 -15.59
N SER A 156 18.73 5.16 -16.18
CA SER A 156 17.51 5.56 -15.46
C SER A 156 16.68 4.35 -15.02
N ILE A 157 16.75 3.24 -15.74
CA ILE A 157 16.06 1.98 -15.45
C ILE A 157 16.71 1.26 -14.28
N GLU A 158 18.04 1.22 -14.23
CA GLU A 158 18.79 0.57 -13.14
C GLU A 158 18.44 1.17 -11.77
N SER A 159 18.26 2.49 -11.73
CA SER A 159 17.83 3.20 -10.52
C SER A 159 16.43 2.76 -10.06
N TYR A 160 15.48 2.65 -11.01
CA TYR A 160 14.14 2.14 -10.75
C TYR A 160 14.17 0.68 -10.28
N GLN A 161 14.89 -0.20 -10.97
CA GLN A 161 14.99 -1.62 -10.61
C GLN A 161 15.59 -1.83 -9.21
N LYS A 162 16.60 -1.03 -8.83
CA LYS A 162 17.17 -1.05 -7.48
C LYS A 162 16.17 -0.61 -6.42
N TRP A 163 15.38 0.42 -6.71
CA TRP A 163 14.32 0.89 -5.82
C TRP A 163 13.20 -0.14 -5.68
N VAL A 164 12.73 -0.74 -6.79
CA VAL A 164 11.75 -1.83 -6.83
C VAL A 164 12.22 -2.99 -5.96
N LYS A 165 13.45 -3.47 -6.15
CA LYS A 165 13.99 -4.61 -5.36
C LYS A 165 13.88 -4.40 -3.85
N THR A 166 14.04 -3.15 -3.38
CA THR A 166 13.98 -2.81 -1.96
C THR A 166 12.55 -2.69 -1.45
N ASN A 167 11.66 -2.04 -2.20
CA ASN A 167 10.30 -1.72 -1.73
C ASN A 167 9.27 -2.80 -2.04
N PHE A 168 9.48 -3.55 -3.12
CA PHE A 168 8.54 -4.55 -3.59
C PHE A 168 8.39 -5.73 -2.63
N SER A 169 9.49 -6.19 -2.03
CA SER A 169 9.45 -7.21 -0.96
C SER A 169 8.61 -6.72 0.24
N ASN A 170 8.75 -5.46 0.61
CA ASN A 170 7.99 -4.88 1.73
C ASN A 170 6.51 -4.68 1.37
N LEU A 171 6.20 -4.28 0.13
CA LEU A 171 4.83 -4.21 -0.37
C LEU A 171 4.14 -5.58 -0.31
N LYS A 172 4.80 -6.65 -0.77
CA LYS A 172 4.27 -8.02 -0.68
C LYS A 172 4.02 -8.45 0.76
N LYS A 173 4.99 -8.24 1.66
CA LYS A 173 4.84 -8.56 3.09
C LYS A 173 3.68 -7.80 3.73
N MET A 174 3.53 -6.51 3.39
CA MET A 174 2.41 -5.69 3.85
C MET A 174 1.08 -6.25 3.32
N LYS A 175 0.98 -6.53 2.02
CA LYS A 175 -0.21 -7.13 1.40
C LYS A 175 -0.63 -8.39 2.15
N ASN A 176 0.26 -9.36 2.27
CA ASN A 176 -0.01 -10.62 2.96
C ASN A 176 -0.45 -10.38 4.41
N SER A 177 0.18 -9.45 5.13
CA SER A 177 -0.20 -9.15 6.50
C SER A 177 -1.62 -8.57 6.60
N LEU A 178 -1.99 -7.69 5.67
CA LEU A 178 -3.33 -7.10 5.62
C LEU A 178 -4.38 -8.13 5.18
N GLU A 179 -4.06 -9.03 4.25
CA GLU A 179 -4.92 -10.15 3.84
C GLU A 179 -5.17 -11.08 5.02
N ASP A 180 -4.13 -11.45 5.77
CA ASP A 180 -4.28 -12.30 6.95
C ASP A 180 -5.16 -11.64 8.02
N ILE A 181 -5.01 -10.33 8.24
CA ILE A 181 -5.89 -9.59 9.17
C ILE A 181 -7.33 -9.58 8.65
N GLU A 182 -7.55 -9.25 7.38
CA GLU A 182 -8.88 -9.16 6.75
C GLU A 182 -9.62 -10.51 6.78
N LEU A 183 -8.89 -11.60 6.53
CA LEU A 183 -9.41 -12.96 6.61
C LEU A 183 -9.85 -13.32 8.03
N GLU A 184 -9.04 -13.00 9.04
CA GLU A 184 -9.35 -13.32 10.43
C GLU A 184 -10.55 -12.51 10.96
N ILE A 185 -10.59 -11.20 10.74
CA ILE A 185 -11.73 -10.37 11.19
C ILE A 185 -13.04 -10.70 10.46
N SER A 186 -12.97 -11.30 9.28
CA SER A 186 -14.15 -11.72 8.51
C SER A 186 -14.72 -13.06 8.97
N LYS A 187 -13.94 -13.90 9.67
CA LYS A 187 -14.38 -15.20 10.19
C LYS A 187 -15.32 -15.07 11.39
N GLU A 188 -15.14 -14.06 12.24
CA GLU A 188 -15.97 -13.84 13.44
C GLU A 188 -17.43 -13.43 13.15
N LYS A 189 -17.80 -13.19 11.88
CA LYS A 189 -19.19 -12.92 11.47
C LYS A 189 -20.04 -14.18 11.20
N ARG A 190 -19.56 -15.38 11.52
CA ARG A 190 -20.32 -16.64 11.44
C ARG A 190 -20.47 -17.28 12.82
#